data_AF-A0A3N1CYK4-F1
#
_entry.id   AF-A0A3N1CYK4-F1
#
_cell.length_a   1.000
_cell.length_b   1.000
_cell.length_c   1.000
_cell.angle_alpha   90.00
_cell.angle_beta   90.00
_cell.angle_gamma   90.00
#
_symmetry.space_group_name_H-M   'P 1'
#
loop_
_entity.id
_entity.type
_entity.pdbx_description
1 polymer ?
#
loop_
_entity_poly.entity_id
_entity_poly.type
_entity_poly.pdbx_seq_one_letter_code
_entity_poly.pdbx_strand_id
1 'polypeptide(L)'
;MPRAEAPAGSIFTNGGDRKPLMKEILSRVVESPADPVPDPTARPDTRRCAGVYRSSTSQTTVHEDEQGRLWLEQIPLGLAAETGDEPYRTELLAWRGDSLLPAEPGHRPVAFLGDDGQGRARYLHTGRADVRAAGRTEA
;
A
#
# COMPACT_ATOMS: atom_id res chain seq x y z
N MET A 1 -23.45 -32.15 -9.16
CA MET A 1 -22.00 -31.87 -9.17
C MET A 1 -21.60 -31.44 -7.77
N PRO A 2 -20.88 -32.25 -6.99
CA PRO A 2 -20.38 -31.82 -5.68
C PRO A 2 -19.38 -30.68 -5.88
N ARG A 3 -19.50 -29.60 -5.09
CA ARG A 3 -18.48 -28.54 -5.02
C ARG A 3 -17.20 -29.19 -4.53
N ALA A 4 -16.11 -29.10 -5.30
CA ALA A 4 -14.80 -29.46 -4.78
C ALA A 4 -14.53 -28.59 -3.54
N GLU A 5 -14.20 -29.23 -2.41
CA GLU A 5 -13.73 -28.51 -1.23
C GLU A 5 -12.38 -27.86 -1.56
N ALA A 6 -12.25 -26.57 -1.27
CA ALA A 6 -10.98 -25.87 -1.45
C ALA A 6 -9.96 -26.41 -0.43
N PRO A 7 -8.69 -26.63 -0.82
CA PRO A 7 -7.66 -27.09 0.10
C PRO A 7 -7.42 -26.05 1.20
N ALA A 8 -7.37 -26.51 2.45
CA ALA A 8 -7.04 -25.71 3.63
C ALA A 8 -5.80 -26.30 4.32
N GLY A 9 -4.90 -25.44 4.79
CA GLY A 9 -3.68 -25.85 5.47
C GLY A 9 -3.09 -24.73 6.32
N SER A 10 -2.30 -25.11 7.34
CA SER A 10 -1.63 -24.19 8.26
C SER A 10 -0.14 -24.58 8.40
N ILE A 11 0.74 -23.59 8.41
CA ILE A 11 2.19 -23.77 8.56
C ILE A 11 2.62 -23.17 9.89
N PHE A 12 3.32 -23.94 10.72
CA PHE A 12 3.93 -23.49 11.98
C PHE A 12 5.44 -23.69 11.92
N THR A 13 6.21 -22.68 12.33
CA THR A 13 7.68 -22.72 12.34
C THR A 13 8.19 -22.46 13.75
N ASN A 14 9.13 -23.27 14.24
CA ASN A 14 9.74 -23.12 15.57
C ASN A 14 11.10 -22.37 15.57
N GLY A 15 11.49 -21.80 14.43
CA GLY A 15 12.73 -21.03 14.25
C GLY A 15 13.10 -20.87 12.78
N GLY A 16 14.21 -20.19 12.50
CA GLY A 16 14.74 -19.98 11.14
C GLY A 16 14.08 -18.84 10.36
N ASP A 17 14.42 -18.75 9.07
CA ASP A 17 13.82 -17.75 8.17
C ASP A 17 12.46 -18.23 7.64
N ARG A 18 11.39 -17.71 8.23
CA ARG A 18 10.02 -18.15 7.93
C ARG A 18 9.55 -17.76 6.53
N LYS A 19 10.01 -16.63 5.99
CA LYS A 19 9.43 -16.05 4.76
C LYS A 19 9.74 -16.92 3.53
N PRO A 20 10.99 -17.35 3.28
CA PRO A 20 11.31 -18.25 2.17
C PRO A 20 10.62 -19.60 2.29
N LEU A 21 10.61 -20.20 3.49
CA LEU A 21 9.97 -21.50 3.74
C LEU A 21 8.46 -21.45 3.45
N MET A 22 7.79 -20.42 3.96
CA MET A 22 6.36 -20.22 3.70
C MET A 22 6.10 -20.03 2.20
N LYS A 23 6.93 -19.25 1.50
CA LYS A 23 6.82 -19.03 0.05
C LYS A 23 6.98 -20.34 -0.75
N GLU A 24 7.94 -21.18 -0.38
CA GLU A 24 8.20 -22.46 -1.03
C GLU A 24 7.04 -23.45 -0.84
N ILE A 25 6.50 -23.56 0.36
CA ILE A 25 5.39 -24.48 0.63
C ILE A 25 4.12 -23.99 -0.08
N LEU A 26 3.80 -22.69 0.04
CA LEU A 26 2.59 -22.12 -0.57
C LEU A 26 2.62 -22.22 -2.10
N SER A 27 3.77 -22.03 -2.75
CA SER A 27 3.88 -22.10 -4.22
C SER A 27 3.61 -23.49 -4.78
N ARG A 28 3.67 -24.55 -3.96
CA ARG A 28 3.36 -25.93 -4.37
C ARG A 28 1.88 -26.29 -4.23
N VAL A 29 1.13 -25.56 -3.41
CA VAL A 29 -0.25 -25.89 -3.03
C VAL A 29 -1.25 -24.90 -3.60
N VAL A 30 -0.83 -23.65 -3.82
CA VAL A 30 -1.67 -22.57 -4.30
C VAL A 30 -0.98 -21.90 -5.49
N GLU A 31 -1.71 -21.76 -6.60
CA GLU A 31 -1.25 -20.90 -7.70
C GLU A 31 -1.12 -19.47 -7.19
N SER A 32 0.08 -18.89 -7.36
CA SER A 32 0.29 -17.50 -7.02
C SER A 32 -0.39 -16.63 -8.07
N PRO A 33 -1.20 -15.63 -7.67
CA PRO A 33 -1.72 -14.67 -8.63
C PRO A 33 -0.55 -13.97 -9.32
N ALA A 34 -0.75 -13.62 -10.58
CA ALA A 34 0.21 -12.78 -11.31
C ALA A 34 0.42 -11.46 -10.56
N ASP A 35 1.65 -10.93 -10.63
CA ASP A 35 1.95 -9.64 -10.05
C ASP A 35 1.07 -8.55 -10.68
N PRO A 36 0.57 -7.59 -9.88
CA PRO A 36 -0.26 -6.52 -10.41
C PRO A 36 0.57 -5.63 -11.34
N VAL A 37 0.05 -5.38 -12.54
CA VAL A 37 0.68 -4.55 -13.55
C VAL A 37 -0.03 -3.19 -13.61
N PRO A 38 0.71 -2.06 -13.58
CA PRO A 38 0.10 -0.73 -13.71
C PRO A 38 -0.55 -0.55 -15.09
N ASP A 39 -1.57 0.31 -15.16
CA ASP A 39 -2.14 0.75 -16.42
C ASP A 39 -1.27 1.88 -16.99
N PRO A 40 -0.56 1.67 -18.12
CA PRO A 40 0.37 2.66 -18.67
C PRO A 40 -0.34 3.89 -19.25
N THR A 41 -1.65 3.78 -19.53
CA THR A 41 -2.45 4.85 -20.15
C THR A 41 -3.21 5.68 -19.14
N ALA A 42 -3.53 5.09 -17.98
CA ALA A 42 -4.22 5.81 -16.92
C ALA A 42 -3.30 6.75 -16.14
N ARG A 43 -3.91 7.72 -15.46
CA ARG A 43 -3.24 8.64 -14.54
C ARG A 43 -3.94 8.58 -13.19
N PRO A 44 -3.21 8.59 -12.07
CA PRO A 44 -3.81 8.72 -10.75
C PRO A 44 -4.61 10.02 -10.62
N ASP A 45 -5.74 9.97 -9.89
CA ASP A 45 -6.46 11.19 -9.50
C ASP A 45 -5.67 11.89 -8.38
N THR A 46 -4.84 12.86 -8.76
CA THR A 46 -3.96 13.57 -7.82
C THR A 46 -4.75 14.39 -6.81
N ARG A 47 -5.89 14.99 -7.20
CA ARG A 47 -6.76 15.74 -6.29
C ARG A 47 -7.30 14.84 -5.18
N ARG A 48 -7.70 13.61 -5.53
CA ARG A 48 -8.20 12.63 -4.57
C ARG A 48 -7.10 12.13 -3.61
N CYS A 49 -5.90 11.92 -4.15
CA CYS A 49 -4.82 11.23 -3.44
C CYS A 49 -3.85 12.15 -2.68
N ALA A 50 -3.57 13.35 -3.19
CA ALA A 50 -2.55 14.23 -2.62
C ALA A 50 -2.94 14.72 -1.22
N GLY A 51 -1.99 14.69 -0.29
CA GLY A 51 -2.16 15.11 1.09
C GLY A 51 -1.22 14.39 2.06
N VAL A 52 -1.35 14.72 3.34
CA VAL A 52 -0.60 14.07 4.43
C VAL A 52 -1.51 13.08 5.14
N TYR A 53 -1.03 11.87 5.32
CA TYR A 53 -1.70 10.76 6.00
C TYR A 53 -0.88 10.37 7.22
N ARG A 54 -1.54 10.11 8.35
CA ARG A 54 -0.86 9.82 9.62
C ARG A 54 -1.53 8.69 10.39
N SER A 55 -0.69 7.91 11.06
CA SER A 55 -1.07 7.01 12.15
C SER A 55 -0.06 7.15 13.28
N SER A 56 -0.13 6.27 14.28
CA SER A 56 0.88 6.19 15.34
C SER A 56 2.21 5.63 14.87
N THR A 57 2.27 5.01 13.68
CA THR A 57 3.46 4.31 13.18
C THR A 57 4.10 4.92 11.94
N SER A 58 3.41 5.84 11.27
CA SER A 58 3.90 6.45 10.04
C SER A 58 3.26 7.81 9.78
N GLN A 59 4.03 8.66 9.11
CA GLN A 59 3.52 9.81 8.38
C GLN A 59 3.84 9.60 6.91
N THR A 60 2.82 9.64 6.06
CA THR A 60 2.96 9.50 4.62
C THR A 60 2.51 10.78 3.93
N THR A 61 3.36 11.40 3.14
CA THR A 61 3.05 12.54 2.28
C THR A 61 2.87 12.05 0.86
N VAL A 62 1.71 12.34 0.26
CA VAL A 62 1.41 12.08 -1.13
C VAL A 62 1.31 13.42 -1.85
N HIS A 63 2.09 13.63 -2.91
CA HIS A 63 2.11 14.90 -3.63
C HIS A 63 2.35 14.69 -5.13
N GLU A 64 1.92 15.66 -5.93
CA GLU A 64 2.19 15.70 -7.37
C GLU A 64 3.46 16.53 -7.62
N ASP A 65 4.34 16.06 -8.51
CA ASP A 65 5.52 16.82 -8.95
C ASP A 65 5.21 17.74 -10.15
N GLU A 66 6.23 18.50 -10.59
CA GLU A 66 6.09 19.43 -11.72
C GLU A 66 5.80 18.72 -13.06
N GLN A 67 6.07 17.41 -13.15
CA GLN A 67 5.81 16.59 -14.32
C GLN A 67 4.44 15.88 -14.25
N GLY A 68 3.65 16.13 -13.21
CA GLY A 68 2.34 15.53 -13.00
C GLY A 68 2.39 14.09 -12.49
N ARG A 69 3.54 13.64 -11.95
CA ARG A 69 3.68 12.32 -11.33
C ARG A 69 3.29 12.39 -9.88
N LEU A 70 2.61 11.35 -9.40
CA LEU A 70 2.20 11.24 -8.01
C LEU A 70 3.27 10.51 -7.20
N TRP A 71 3.81 11.15 -6.19
CA TRP A 71 4.84 10.60 -5.30
C TRP A 71 4.28 10.29 -3.92
N LEU A 72 4.75 9.18 -3.36
CA LEU A 72 4.54 8.80 -1.97
C LEU A 72 5.87 8.85 -1.21
N GLU A 73 5.88 9.54 -0.09
CA GLU A 73 7.00 9.59 0.85
C GLU A 73 6.52 9.21 2.24
N GLN A 74 7.07 8.15 2.81
CA GLN A 74 6.70 7.64 4.12
C GLN A 74 7.87 7.75 5.09
N ILE A 75 7.59 8.31 6.25
CA ILE A 75 8.50 8.41 7.39
C ILE A 75 7.92 7.55 8.52
N PRO A 76 8.62 6.48 8.95
CA PRO A 76 8.23 5.69 10.11
C PRO A 76 8.23 6.53 11.39
N LEU A 77 7.31 6.22 12.31
CA LEU A 77 7.14 6.90 13.59
C LEU A 77 7.05 5.88 14.74
N GLY A 78 7.40 6.34 15.95
CA GLY A 78 7.29 5.55 17.18
C GLY A 78 7.97 4.19 17.07
N LEU A 79 7.26 3.14 17.47
CA LEU A 79 7.80 1.77 17.50
C LEU A 79 8.30 1.29 16.12
N ALA A 80 7.72 1.76 15.01
CA ALA A 80 8.19 1.38 13.68
C ALA A 80 9.61 1.89 13.42
N ALA A 81 9.87 3.16 13.74
CA ALA A 81 11.21 3.73 13.65
C ALA A 81 12.19 3.06 14.63
N GLU A 82 11.75 2.75 15.86
CA GLU A 82 12.57 2.06 16.86
C GLU A 82 12.94 0.62 16.45
N THR A 83 12.09 -0.04 15.67
CA THR A 83 12.32 -1.40 15.15
C THR A 83 13.18 -1.38 13.87
N GLY A 84 13.57 -0.21 13.39
CA GLY A 84 14.46 -0.04 12.23
C GLY A 84 13.74 0.03 10.88
N ASP A 85 12.44 0.34 10.85
CA ASP A 85 11.80 0.68 9.58
C ASP A 85 12.46 1.95 9.01
N GLU A 86 12.81 1.92 7.73
CA GLU A 86 13.46 3.04 7.04
C GLU A 86 12.45 3.93 6.28
N PRO A 87 12.77 5.22 6.06
CA PRO A 87 12.00 6.05 5.16
C PRO A 87 11.88 5.44 3.77
N TYR A 88 10.70 5.55 3.17
CA TYR A 88 10.38 4.96 1.87
C TYR A 88 9.83 6.02 0.91
N ARG A 89 10.29 6.02 -0.34
CA ARG A 89 9.83 6.94 -1.38
C ARG A 89 9.63 6.21 -2.69
N THR A 90 8.49 6.43 -3.35
CA THR A 90 8.19 5.81 -4.64
C THR A 90 7.20 6.65 -5.46
N GLU A 91 7.24 6.49 -6.78
CA GLU A 91 6.18 6.98 -7.67
C GLU A 91 4.97 6.04 -7.58
N LEU A 92 3.76 6.60 -7.61
CA LEU A 92 2.50 5.88 -7.64
C LEU A 92 1.92 5.85 -9.05
N LEU A 93 1.76 4.64 -9.57
CA LEU A 93 1.21 4.36 -10.89
C LEU A 93 -0.26 3.94 -10.79
N ALA A 94 -1.04 4.34 -11.80
CA ALA A 94 -2.44 3.96 -11.90
C ALA A 94 -2.59 2.44 -12.03
N TRP A 95 -3.61 1.89 -11.37
CA TRP A 95 -3.93 0.47 -11.50
C TRP A 95 -5.42 0.20 -11.60
N ARG A 96 -6.16 0.19 -10.48
CA ARG A 96 -7.59 -0.13 -10.51
C ARG A 96 -8.37 0.60 -9.43
N GLY A 97 -9.46 1.26 -9.82
CA GLY A 97 -10.32 2.02 -8.91
C GLY A 97 -9.51 2.97 -8.03
N ASP A 98 -9.71 2.88 -6.71
CA ASP A 98 -9.02 3.68 -5.70
C ASP A 98 -7.63 3.13 -5.30
N SER A 99 -7.09 2.13 -6.03
CA SER A 99 -5.80 1.51 -5.72
C SER A 99 -4.73 1.85 -6.75
N LEU A 100 -3.55 2.20 -6.24
CA LEU A 100 -2.35 2.54 -7.02
C LEU A 100 -1.22 1.56 -6.71
N LEU A 101 -0.25 1.47 -7.61
CA LEU A 101 0.93 0.63 -7.47
C LEU A 101 2.18 1.48 -7.29
N PRO A 102 3.05 1.14 -6.33
CA PRO A 102 4.43 1.63 -6.34
C PRO A 102 5.13 1.29 -7.65
N ALA A 103 5.94 2.20 -8.18
CA ALA A 103 6.74 1.95 -9.37
C ALA A 103 7.85 0.91 -9.12
N GLU A 104 8.34 0.83 -7.88
CA GLU A 104 9.32 -0.18 -7.48
C GLU A 104 8.63 -1.55 -7.29
N PRO A 105 9.13 -2.62 -7.92
CA PRO A 105 8.54 -3.95 -7.80
C PRO A 105 8.72 -4.52 -6.38
N GLY A 106 7.82 -5.43 -5.99
CA GLY A 106 7.86 -6.10 -4.68
C GLY A 106 7.12 -5.36 -3.57
N HIS A 107 6.65 -4.14 -3.82
CA HIS A 107 5.76 -3.42 -2.91
C HIS A 107 4.29 -3.72 -3.20
N ARG A 108 3.48 -3.73 -2.14
CA ARG A 108 2.04 -4.02 -2.26
C ARG A 108 1.28 -2.80 -2.79
N PRO A 109 0.13 -3.01 -3.48
CA PRO A 109 -0.76 -1.92 -3.85
C PRO A 109 -1.16 -1.10 -2.63
N VAL A 110 -1.32 0.20 -2.84
CA VAL A 110 -1.85 1.14 -1.84
C VAL A 110 -3.23 1.58 -2.25
N ALA A 111 -4.13 1.79 -1.28
CA ALA A 111 -5.52 2.18 -1.57
C ALA A 111 -5.90 3.50 -0.88
N PHE A 112 -6.60 4.35 -1.62
CA PHE A 112 -7.07 5.68 -1.20
C PHE A 112 -8.57 5.63 -0.94
N LEU A 113 -8.96 5.48 0.33
CA LEU A 113 -10.32 5.07 0.70
C LEU A 113 -11.12 6.20 1.35
N GLY A 114 -12.44 6.12 1.20
CA GLY A 114 -13.40 7.04 1.77
C GLY A 114 -13.37 8.43 1.12
N ASP A 115 -14.13 9.34 1.71
CA ASP A 115 -14.23 10.74 1.29
C ASP A 115 -14.15 11.62 2.55
N ASP A 116 -13.37 12.70 2.46
CA ASP A 116 -13.25 13.72 3.51
C ASP A 116 -14.33 14.81 3.42
N GLY A 117 -15.28 14.66 2.49
CA GLY A 117 -16.34 15.62 2.20
C GLY A 117 -15.99 16.61 1.08
N GLN A 118 -14.76 16.56 0.55
CA GLN A 118 -14.31 17.40 -0.57
C GLN A 118 -13.92 16.59 -1.82
N GLY A 119 -14.23 15.29 -1.82
CA GLY A 119 -13.84 14.33 -2.85
C GLY A 119 -12.44 13.74 -2.62
N ARG A 120 -11.76 14.07 -1.52
CA ARG A 120 -10.41 13.58 -1.24
C ARG A 120 -10.46 12.32 -0.38
N ALA A 121 -9.53 11.41 -0.59
CA ALA A 121 -9.50 10.16 0.15
C ALA A 121 -9.23 10.41 1.64
N ARG A 122 -10.13 9.94 2.51
CA ARG A 122 -10.01 10.09 3.96
C ARG A 122 -8.92 9.21 4.57
N TYR A 123 -8.60 8.10 3.91
CA TYR A 123 -7.62 7.12 4.40
C TYR A 123 -6.66 6.70 3.30
N LEU A 124 -5.41 6.43 3.68
CA LEU A 124 -4.43 5.70 2.87
C LEU A 124 -4.22 4.34 3.50
N HIS A 125 -4.36 3.26 2.73
CA HIS A 125 -4.19 1.90 3.21
C HIS A 125 -3.00 1.20 2.55
N THR A 126 -1.97 0.89 3.34
CA THR A 126 -0.74 0.17 2.92
C THR A 126 -0.60 -1.20 3.59
N GLY A 127 -1.67 -1.67 4.23
CA GLY A 127 -1.68 -2.79 5.19
C GLY A 127 -2.13 -2.34 6.58
N ARG A 128 -2.03 -1.02 6.85
CA ARG A 128 -2.69 -0.27 7.91
C ARG A 128 -3.41 0.91 7.29
N ALA A 129 -4.43 1.45 7.96
CA ALA A 129 -5.13 2.65 7.53
C ALA A 129 -4.56 3.90 8.22
N ASP A 130 -3.88 4.75 7.45
CA ASP A 130 -3.45 6.08 7.88
C ASP A 130 -4.56 7.10 7.58
N VAL A 131 -4.85 7.98 8.53
CA VAL A 131 -5.92 8.99 8.39
C VAL A 131 -5.37 10.23 7.73
N ARG A 132 -6.09 10.80 6.76
CA ARG A 132 -5.76 12.11 6.17
C ARG A 132 -5.75 13.16 7.28
N ALA A 133 -4.61 13.82 7.46
CA ALA A 133 -4.49 14.96 8.35
C ALA A 133 -5.34 16.11 7.80
N ALA A 134 -6.08 16.78 8.68
CA ALA A 134 -6.71 18.05 8.32
C ALA A 134 -5.59 19.01 7.88
N GLY A 135 -5.68 19.55 6.68
CA GLY A 135 -4.77 20.62 6.27
C GLY A 135 -4.89 21.73 7.29
N ARG A 136 -3.78 22.15 7.89
CA ARG A 136 -3.78 23.45 8.58
C ARG A 136 -4.08 24.48 7.50
N THR A 137 -5.25 25.09 7.58
CA THR A 137 -5.43 26.43 7.01
C THR A 137 -4.55 27.31 7.89
N GLU A 138 -3.34 27.60 7.45
CA GLU A 138 -2.62 28.76 7.98
C GLU A 138 -3.46 29.98 7.55
N ALA A 139 -3.97 30.69 8.56
CA ALA A 139 -4.67 31.95 8.45
C ALA A 139 -3.71 33.08 8.83
#